data_AF-A0A523QZ89-F1
#
_entry.id   AF-A0A523QZ89-F1
#
_cell.length_a   1.000
_cell.length_b   1.000
_cell.length_c   1.000
_cell.angle_alpha   90.00
_cell.angle_beta   90.00
_cell.angle_gamma   90.00
#
_symmetry.space_group_name_H-M   'P 1'
#
loop_
_entity.id
_entity.type
_entity.pdbx_description
1 polymer ?
#
loop_
_entity_poly.entity_id
_entity_poly.type
_entity_poly.pdbx_seq_one_letter_code
_entity_poly.pdbx_strand_id
1 'polypeptide(L)'
;MPAERKMHPLARFLLFILLVGVIVAGYQVYSWISRQGRRAPQVFAWLRNPQSHPEWTIKIGERCGQAPFVMPTDGFVGFLWGDSFRPGHSHQGLDIFGGEGLNQTPVIVAYPGYLSRLPDWKSSLIIRIPHDPLHP
;
A
#
# COMPACT_ATOMS: atom_id res chain seq x y z
N MET A 1 -39.57 46.98 -1.22
CA MET A 1 -39.38 45.53 -1.41
C MET A 1 -38.09 45.36 -2.20
N PRO A 2 -36.99 44.82 -1.64
CA PRO A 2 -35.76 44.68 -2.40
C PRO A 2 -35.95 43.59 -3.47
N ALA A 3 -35.57 43.91 -4.70
CA ALA A 3 -35.66 43.00 -5.83
C ALA A 3 -34.75 41.78 -5.58
N GLU A 4 -35.30 40.56 -5.69
CA GLU A 4 -34.51 39.34 -5.70
C GLU A 4 -33.52 39.40 -6.87
N ARG A 5 -32.23 39.58 -6.56
CA ARG A 5 -31.18 39.55 -7.56
C ARG A 5 -30.95 38.10 -7.98
N LYS A 6 -31.59 37.68 -9.07
CA LYS A 6 -31.37 36.33 -9.65
C LYS A 6 -29.91 36.19 -10.07
N MET A 7 -29.21 35.26 -9.43
CA MET A 7 -27.82 34.96 -9.73
C MET A 7 -27.64 34.55 -11.20
N HIS A 8 -26.66 35.15 -11.89
CA HIS A 8 -26.39 34.90 -13.31
C HIS A 8 -26.09 33.41 -13.55
N PRO A 9 -26.57 32.79 -14.65
CA PRO A 9 -26.37 31.36 -14.92
C PRO A 9 -24.90 30.93 -14.89
N LEU A 10 -23.99 31.79 -15.37
CA LEU A 10 -22.54 31.57 -15.28
C LEU A 10 -22.05 31.44 -13.82
N ALA A 11 -22.54 32.29 -12.92
CA ALA A 11 -22.16 32.25 -11.50
C ALA A 11 -22.66 30.97 -10.81
N ARG A 12 -23.86 30.48 -11.17
CA ARG A 12 -24.38 29.19 -10.70
C ARG A 12 -23.53 28.01 -11.18
N PHE A 13 -23.10 28.04 -12.44
CA PHE A 13 -22.23 27.02 -13.01
C PHE A 13 -20.85 27.00 -12.34
N LEU A 14 -20.23 28.16 -12.12
CA LEU A 14 -18.96 28.26 -11.41
C LEU A 14 -19.07 27.80 -9.96
N LEU A 15 -20.16 28.14 -9.26
CA LEU A 15 -20.43 27.66 -7.90
C LEU A 15 -20.57 26.14 -7.86
N PHE A 16 -21.22 25.56 -8.87
CA PHE A 16 -21.35 24.10 -9.00
C PHE A 16 -19.99 23.43 -9.23
N ILE A 17 -19.16 23.96 -10.14
CA ILE A 17 -17.79 23.45 -10.34
C ILE A 17 -16.98 23.53 -9.06
N LEU A 18 -17.04 24.66 -8.35
CA LEU A 18 -16.35 24.84 -7.08
C LEU A 18 -16.81 23.80 -6.04
N LEU A 19 -18.13 23.62 -5.91
CA LEU A 19 -18.71 22.63 -4.99
C LEU A 19 -18.22 21.21 -5.32
N VAL A 20 -18.27 20.82 -6.59
CA VAL A 20 -17.77 19.51 -7.06
C VAL A 20 -16.27 19.39 -6.77
N GLY A 21 -15.49 20.44 -7.06
CA GLY A 21 -14.06 20.48 -6.77
C GLY A 21 -13.74 20.27 -5.29
N VAL A 22 -14.48 20.93 -4.39
CA VAL A 22 -14.34 20.76 -2.94
C VAL A 22 -14.71 19.35 -2.50
N ILE A 23 -15.79 18.77 -3.03
CA ILE A 23 -16.19 17.39 -2.71
C ILE A 23 -15.12 16.39 -3.15
N VAL A 24 -14.62 16.52 -4.38
CA VAL A 24 -13.57 15.65 -4.94
C VAL A 24 -12.29 15.79 -4.11
N ALA A 25 -11.84 17.02 -3.85
CA ALA A 25 -10.66 17.26 -3.02
C ALA A 25 -10.83 16.68 -1.60
N GLY A 26 -11.99 16.91 -0.98
CA GLY A 26 -12.32 16.37 0.34
C GLY A 26 -12.30 14.84 0.36
N TYR A 27 -12.86 14.18 -0.65
CA TYR A 27 -12.82 12.72 -0.78
C TYR A 27 -11.39 12.19 -0.96
N GLN A 28 -10.57 12.86 -1.79
CA GLN A 28 -9.17 12.47 -1.99
C GLN A 28 -8.35 12.62 -0.71
N VAL A 29 -8.52 13.73 0.03
CA VAL A 29 -7.86 13.93 1.33
C VAL A 29 -8.33 12.90 2.35
N TYR A 30 -9.64 12.68 2.47
CA TYR A 30 -10.20 11.70 3.40
C TYR A 30 -9.68 10.29 3.11
N SER A 31 -9.73 9.85 1.85
CA SER A 31 -9.25 8.53 1.44
C SER A 31 -7.74 8.36 1.67
N TRP A 32 -6.94 9.39 1.44
CA TRP A 32 -5.51 9.40 1.72
C TRP A 32 -5.22 9.22 3.23
N ILE A 33 -5.85 10.04 4.08
CA ILE A 33 -5.64 9.98 5.54
C ILE A 33 -6.13 8.64 6.11
N SER A 34 -7.33 8.21 5.73
CA SER A 34 -7.97 7.03 6.31
C SER A 34 -7.27 5.71 5.95
N ARG A 35 -6.76 5.59 4.72
CA ARG A 35 -6.11 4.36 4.24
C ARG A 35 -4.62 4.31 4.53
N GLN A 36 -3.90 5.41 4.32
CA GLN A 36 -2.43 5.44 4.38
C GLN A 36 -1.93 5.99 5.71
N GLY A 37 -2.64 6.95 6.31
CA GLY A 37 -2.23 7.61 7.55
C GLY A 37 -2.16 6.67 8.77
N ARG A 38 -2.86 5.53 8.75
CA ARG A 38 -2.85 4.54 9.84
C ARG A 38 -1.67 3.56 9.79
N ARG A 39 -1.05 3.36 8.62
CA ARG A 39 0.01 2.36 8.43
C ARG A 39 1.31 2.73 9.12
N ALA A 40 1.77 3.96 8.95
CA ALA A 40 3.02 4.41 9.57
C ALA A 40 3.01 4.28 11.10
N PRO A 41 1.95 4.71 11.83
CA PRO A 41 1.84 4.46 13.27
C PRO A 41 1.89 2.97 13.65
N GLN A 42 1.28 2.08 12.86
CA GLN A 42 1.33 0.63 13.09
C GLN A 42 2.73 0.07 12.88
N VAL A 43 3.45 0.50 11.83
CA VAL A 43 4.84 0.13 11.61
C VAL A 43 5.70 0.56 12.79
N PHE A 44 5.55 1.80 13.29
CA PHE A 44 6.30 2.24 14.46
C PHE A 44 5.90 1.49 15.74
N ALA A 45 4.64 1.08 15.90
CA ALA A 45 4.23 0.24 17.01
C ALA A 45 4.90 -1.14 16.93
N TRP A 46 4.87 -1.77 15.75
CA TRP A 46 5.51 -3.04 15.46
C TRP A 46 7.02 -3.01 15.71
N LEU A 47 7.73 -2.02 15.19
CA LEU A 47 9.18 -1.88 15.38
C LEU A 47 9.60 -1.68 16.85
N ARG A 48 8.71 -1.13 17.69
CA ARG A 48 8.98 -0.93 19.11
C ARG A 48 8.75 -2.19 19.94
N ASN A 49 7.67 -2.92 19.64
CA ASN A 49 7.29 -4.12 20.37
C ASN A 49 6.43 -5.03 19.45
N PRO A 50 7.05 -5.90 18.63
CA PRO A 50 6.29 -6.76 17.74
C PRO A 50 5.47 -7.81 18.52
N GLN A 51 5.90 -8.17 19.74
CA GLN A 51 5.19 -9.11 20.59
C GLN A 51 3.86 -8.56 21.14
N SER A 52 3.62 -7.24 21.10
CA SER A 52 2.35 -6.67 21.56
C SER A 52 1.20 -6.79 20.55
N HIS A 53 1.51 -7.17 19.30
CA HIS A 53 0.53 -7.31 18.22
C HIS A 53 0.75 -8.60 17.40
N PRO A 54 0.77 -9.79 18.03
CA PRO A 54 1.01 -11.05 17.33
C PRO A 54 -0.01 -11.30 16.21
N GLU A 55 -1.23 -10.77 16.35
CA GLU A 55 -2.33 -10.89 15.38
C GLU A 55 -2.10 -10.12 14.07
N TRP A 56 -1.12 -9.22 14.00
CA TRP A 56 -0.75 -8.53 12.75
C TRP A 56 0.23 -9.34 11.89
N THR A 57 0.72 -10.47 12.41
CA THR A 57 1.80 -11.24 11.79
C THR A 57 1.24 -12.19 10.73
N ILE A 58 1.74 -12.08 9.50
CA ILE A 58 1.61 -13.14 8.48
C ILE A 58 2.66 -14.22 8.72
N LYS A 59 2.35 -15.46 8.30
CA LYS A 59 3.27 -16.58 8.45
C LYS A 59 3.95 -16.97 7.13
N ILE A 60 5.22 -17.32 7.22
CA ILE A 60 5.98 -17.81 6.06
C ILE A 60 5.31 -19.05 5.46
N GLY A 61 5.18 -19.07 4.13
CA GLY A 61 4.52 -20.16 3.40
C GLY A 61 2.98 -20.12 3.43
N GLU A 62 2.37 -19.21 4.20
CA GLU A 62 0.92 -19.02 4.23
C GLU A 62 0.41 -18.56 2.85
N ARG A 63 -0.79 -18.99 2.47
CA ARG A 63 -1.45 -18.61 1.23
C ARG A 63 -2.75 -17.90 1.52
N CYS A 64 -2.93 -16.72 0.93
CA CYS A 64 -4.18 -15.96 1.03
C CYS A 64 -5.21 -16.52 0.04
N GLY A 65 -6.19 -17.27 0.54
CA GLY A 65 -7.24 -17.87 -0.29
C GLY A 65 -6.67 -18.71 -1.43
N GLN A 66 -7.05 -18.37 -2.67
CA GLN A 66 -6.58 -19.05 -3.89
C GLN A 66 -5.46 -18.27 -4.61
N ALA A 67 -4.82 -17.30 -3.95
CA ALA A 67 -3.69 -16.58 -4.56
C ALA A 67 -2.59 -17.56 -4.97
N PRO A 68 -1.94 -17.40 -6.14
CA PRO A 68 -0.92 -18.34 -6.60
C PRO A 68 0.38 -18.24 -5.79
N PHE A 69 0.60 -17.13 -5.09
CA PHE A 69 1.79 -16.84 -4.29
C PHE A 69 1.62 -17.25 -2.82
N VAL A 70 2.72 -17.68 -2.20
CA VAL A 70 2.83 -17.81 -0.73
C VAL A 70 3.46 -16.56 -0.13
N MET A 71 3.20 -16.31 1.15
CA MET A 71 3.90 -15.29 1.92
C MET A 71 5.39 -15.67 2.04
N PRO A 72 6.33 -14.78 1.65
CA PRO A 72 7.73 -15.14 1.53
C PRO A 72 8.46 -15.14 2.88
N THR A 73 7.86 -14.62 3.95
CA THR A 73 8.51 -14.44 5.25
C THR A 73 7.48 -14.26 6.36
N ASP A 74 7.91 -14.40 7.61
CA ASP A 74 7.12 -14.02 8.78
C ASP A 74 7.25 -12.52 9.04
N GLY A 75 6.16 -11.87 9.44
CA GLY A 75 6.22 -10.47 9.88
C GLY A 75 4.94 -9.69 9.67
N PHE A 76 5.04 -8.37 9.80
CA PHE A 76 3.94 -7.45 9.62
C PHE A 76 4.00 -6.77 8.25
N VAL A 77 2.92 -6.84 7.48
CA VAL A 77 2.81 -6.12 6.20
C VAL A 77 2.48 -4.65 6.45
N GLY A 78 3.52 -3.81 6.53
CA GLY A 78 3.40 -2.40 6.89
C GLY A 78 2.87 -1.52 5.75
N PHE A 79 3.47 -1.66 4.56
CA PHE A 79 3.12 -0.85 3.39
C PHE A 79 2.75 -1.73 2.20
N LEU A 80 1.77 -1.28 1.42
CA LEU A 80 1.22 -2.00 0.29
C LEU A 80 1.56 -1.35 -1.05
N TRP A 81 1.29 -2.08 -2.13
CA TRP A 81 1.27 -1.53 -3.46
C TRP A 81 0.22 -0.43 -3.55
N GLY A 82 0.55 0.67 -4.22
CA GLY A 82 -0.37 1.79 -4.38
C GLY A 82 -0.33 2.82 -3.24
N ASP A 83 0.31 2.53 -2.10
CA ASP A 83 0.52 3.52 -1.04
C ASP A 83 1.32 4.71 -1.57
N SER A 84 0.99 5.93 -1.12
CA SER A 84 1.56 7.18 -1.65
C SER A 84 1.98 8.12 -0.51
N PHE A 85 3.28 8.11 -0.19
CA PHE A 85 3.83 8.94 0.89
C PHE A 85 4.14 10.38 0.46
N ARG A 86 4.11 10.66 -0.85
CA ARG A 86 4.31 11.99 -1.46
C ARG A 86 3.51 12.07 -2.75
N PRO A 87 2.93 13.24 -3.10
CA PRO A 87 2.14 13.39 -4.33
C PRO A 87 2.91 12.94 -5.58
N GLY A 88 2.27 12.15 -6.44
CA GLY A 88 2.86 11.65 -7.70
C GLY A 88 3.75 10.42 -7.56
N HIS A 89 3.93 9.87 -6.35
CA HIS A 89 4.72 8.68 -6.11
C HIS A 89 3.86 7.54 -5.57
N SER A 90 3.95 6.38 -6.20
CA SER A 90 3.25 5.18 -5.77
C SER A 90 4.23 4.09 -5.42
N HIS A 91 4.02 3.46 -4.26
CA HIS A 91 4.81 2.34 -3.80
C HIS A 91 4.58 1.10 -4.67
N GLN A 92 5.66 0.48 -5.13
CA GLN A 92 5.64 -0.61 -6.12
C GLN A 92 5.94 -1.98 -5.50
N GLY A 93 5.39 -2.26 -4.32
CA GLY A 93 5.64 -3.52 -3.65
C GLY A 93 4.95 -3.64 -2.30
N LEU A 94 5.38 -4.64 -1.53
CA LEU A 94 4.99 -4.84 -0.15
C LEU A 94 6.22 -4.66 0.73
N ASP A 95 6.09 -3.89 1.80
CA ASP A 95 7.12 -3.83 2.84
C ASP A 95 6.68 -4.70 4.01
N ILE A 96 7.40 -5.80 4.22
CA ILE A 96 7.16 -6.74 5.31
C ILE A 96 8.23 -6.52 6.37
N PHE A 97 7.80 -6.11 7.56
CA PHE A 97 8.67 -5.86 8.70
C PHE A 97 8.73 -7.13 9.54
N GLY A 98 9.89 -7.77 9.58
CA GLY A 98 10.15 -8.86 10.54
C GLY A 98 9.93 -8.39 11.98
N GLY A 99 9.74 -9.33 12.91
CA GLY A 99 9.64 -9.05 14.34
C GLY A 99 10.92 -9.39 15.12
N GLU A 100 11.94 -9.91 14.44
CA GLU A 100 13.18 -10.41 15.03
C GLU A 100 14.34 -9.43 14.82
N GLY A 101 15.53 -9.80 15.30
CA GLY A 101 16.75 -9.02 15.09
C GLY A 101 17.24 -9.03 13.65
N LEU A 102 18.29 -8.23 13.40
CA LEU A 102 18.94 -8.19 12.09
C LEU A 102 19.45 -9.58 11.67
N ASN A 103 19.24 -9.95 10.41
CA ASN A 103 19.68 -11.20 9.79
C ASN A 103 19.09 -12.49 10.41
N GLN A 104 17.93 -12.41 11.08
CA GLN A 104 17.28 -13.57 11.70
C GLN A 104 16.08 -14.08 10.89
N THR A 105 15.29 -13.16 10.33
CA THR A 105 14.05 -13.52 9.64
C THR A 105 14.32 -14.19 8.29
N PRO A 106 13.88 -15.45 8.09
CA PRO A 106 14.09 -16.16 6.83
C PRO A 106 13.21 -15.60 5.70
N VAL A 107 13.72 -15.63 4.48
CA VAL A 107 12.97 -15.24 3.27
C VAL A 107 13.02 -16.38 2.26
N ILE A 108 11.86 -16.86 1.84
CA ILE A 108 11.69 -17.86 0.79
C ILE A 108 11.09 -17.25 -0.48
N VAL A 109 11.17 -17.98 -1.59
CA VAL A 109 10.53 -17.57 -2.85
C VAL A 109 9.01 -17.68 -2.73
N ALA A 110 8.28 -16.66 -3.18
CA ALA A 110 6.82 -16.64 -3.15
C ALA A 110 6.16 -17.57 -4.19
N TYR A 111 6.92 -17.95 -5.24
CA TYR A 111 6.47 -18.81 -6.32
C TYR A 111 7.67 -19.49 -7.02
N PRO A 112 7.51 -20.70 -7.59
CA PRO A 112 8.57 -21.35 -8.37
C PRO A 112 9.00 -20.54 -9.59
N GLY A 113 10.32 -20.48 -9.85
CA GLY A 113 10.86 -19.78 -11.00
C GLY A 113 12.38 -19.85 -11.09
N TYR A 114 12.95 -19.05 -11.98
CA TYR A 114 14.40 -19.00 -12.20
C TYR A 114 15.06 -17.86 -11.43
N LEU A 115 16.11 -18.18 -10.68
CA LEU A 115 16.86 -17.19 -9.93
C LEU A 115 17.74 -16.35 -10.86
N SER A 116 17.63 -15.03 -10.76
CA SER A 116 18.50 -14.06 -11.43
C SER A 116 18.79 -12.88 -10.50
N ARG A 117 19.73 -12.01 -10.90
CA ARG A 117 20.08 -10.78 -10.18
C ARG A 117 20.49 -9.69 -11.15
N LEU A 118 20.33 -8.43 -10.74
CA LEU A 118 20.95 -7.30 -11.42
C LEU A 118 22.30 -6.99 -10.75
N PRO A 119 23.37 -6.68 -11.52
CA PRO A 119 24.71 -6.49 -10.97
C PRO A 119 24.79 -5.45 -9.85
N ASP A 120 24.04 -4.36 -9.98
CA ASP A 120 24.10 -3.20 -9.08
C ASP A 120 23.16 -3.31 -7.88
N TRP A 121 22.32 -4.35 -7.82
CA TRP A 121 21.36 -4.53 -6.73
C TRP A 121 22.03 -5.22 -5.54
N LYS A 122 21.93 -4.62 -4.35
CA LYS A 122 22.52 -5.12 -3.12
C LYS A 122 21.51 -5.97 -2.34
N SER A 123 21.91 -7.18 -1.95
CA SER A 123 21.09 -8.10 -1.16
C SER A 123 19.69 -8.31 -1.74
N SER A 124 19.59 -8.36 -3.06
CA SER A 124 18.33 -8.57 -3.77
C SER A 124 18.45 -9.70 -4.78
N LEU A 125 17.36 -10.45 -4.92
CA LEU A 125 17.22 -11.54 -5.86
C LEU A 125 15.95 -11.30 -6.69
N ILE A 126 15.97 -11.79 -7.93
CA ILE A 126 14.83 -11.72 -8.85
C ILE A 126 14.47 -13.14 -9.24
N ILE A 127 13.24 -13.55 -8.91
CA ILE A 127 12.67 -14.82 -9.36
C ILE A 127 11.87 -14.55 -10.64
N ARG A 128 12.30 -15.14 -11.75
CA ARG A 128 11.64 -15.01 -13.06
C ARG A 128 10.65 -16.16 -13.25
N ILE A 129 9.39 -15.80 -13.46
CA ILE A 129 8.30 -16.76 -13.70
C ILE A 129 8.00 -16.73 -15.20
N PRO A 130 8.14 -17.86 -15.93
CA PRO A 130 8.02 -17.89 -17.39
C PRO A 130 6.58 -17.74 -17.91
N HIS A 131 5.60 -18.08 -17.07
CA HIS A 131 4.17 -17.99 -17.38
C HIS A 131 3.46 -17.19 -16.29
N ASP A 132 2.55 -16.30 -16.68
CA ASP A 132 1.84 -15.44 -15.74
C ASP A 132 0.92 -16.30 -14.83
N PRO A 133 1.19 -16.41 -13.52
CA PRO A 133 0.39 -17.24 -12.63
C PRO A 133 -1.00 -16.65 -12.34
N LEU A 134 -1.28 -15.41 -12.76
CA LEU A 134 -2.61 -14.79 -12.66
C LEU A 134 -3.49 -15.11 -13.87
N HIS A 135 -2.89 -15.53 -14.99
CA HIS A 135 -3.57 -15.95 -16.21
C HIS A 135 -2.97 -17.28 -16.69
N PRO A 136 -3.26 -18.38 -15.96
CA PRO A 136 -2.72 -19.70 -16.27
C PRO A 136 -3.21 -20.27 -17.60
#